data_AF-A0A2U2SMT3-F1
#
_entry.id   AF-A0A2U2SMT3-F1
#
_cell.length_a   1.000
_cell.length_b   1.000
_cell.length_c   1.000
_cell.angle_alpha   90.00
_cell.angle_beta   90.00
_cell.angle_gamma   90.00
#
_symmetry.space_group_name_H-M   'P 1'
#
loop_
_entity.id
_entity.type
_entity.pdbx_description
1 polymer ?
#
loop_
_entity_poly.entity_id
_entity_poly.type
_entity_poly.pdbx_seq_one_letter_code
_entity_poly.pdbx_strand_id
1 'polypeptide(L)'
;MKKVTIEIPSMYGDHHVLEVRKILLSIPGVEDVYASSAFGFVEVTYDPSKVNDLEIKMKLDEAGYLGEWSVPTELSVPATEKTDLPKYFRHTAVFETTKEVISFSQNLSYQGRPLWPCPGMGVIREVMEE
;
A
#
# COMPACT_ATOMS: atom_id res chain seq x y z
N MET A 1 -5.59 -27.57 -15.82
CA MET A 1 -5.37 -26.54 -14.79
C MET A 1 -4.93 -25.25 -15.44
N LYS A 2 -5.45 -24.13 -14.93
CA LYS A 2 -5.07 -22.78 -15.32
C LYS A 2 -4.63 -22.00 -14.07
N LYS A 3 -3.73 -21.04 -14.27
CA LYS A 3 -3.27 -20.11 -13.23
C LYS A 3 -3.70 -18.70 -13.54
N VAL A 4 -4.09 -17.96 -12.51
CA VAL A 4 -4.39 -16.53 -12.59
C VAL A 4 -3.75 -15.79 -11.42
N THR A 5 -3.14 -14.64 -11.71
CA THR A 5 -2.61 -13.72 -10.70
C THR A 5 -3.55 -12.53 -10.58
N ILE A 6 -3.92 -12.19 -9.35
CA ILE A 6 -4.86 -11.11 -9.05
C ILE A 6 -4.20 -10.20 -8.01
N GLU A 7 -4.16 -8.90 -8.29
CA GLU A 7 -3.72 -7.90 -7.32
C GLU A 7 -4.80 -7.71 -6.25
N ILE A 8 -4.37 -7.69 -5.00
CA ILE A 8 -5.19 -7.51 -3.81
C ILE A 8 -4.51 -6.47 -2.91
N PRO A 9 -4.65 -5.17 -3.21
CA PRO A 9 -3.99 -4.10 -2.46
C PRO A 9 -4.38 -4.06 -0.97
N SER A 10 -5.58 -4.54 -0.63
CA SER A 10 -6.15 -4.52 0.71
C SER A 10 -5.74 -5.71 1.61
N MET A 11 -4.92 -6.64 1.12
CA MET A 11 -4.48 -7.81 1.87
C MET A 11 -3.27 -7.48 2.76
N TYR A 12 -3.53 -6.98 3.97
CA TYR A 12 -2.49 -6.58 4.92
C TYR A 12 -2.28 -7.61 6.04
N GLY A 13 -1.03 -7.99 6.30
CA GLY A 13 -0.73 -8.93 7.39
C GLY A 13 -1.15 -10.37 7.13
N ASP A 14 -0.98 -11.20 8.15
CA ASP A 14 -1.19 -12.66 8.12
C ASP A 14 -2.68 -13.05 8.15
N HIS A 15 -3.49 -12.36 8.96
CA HIS A 15 -4.92 -12.64 9.09
C HIS A 15 -5.68 -12.43 7.77
N HIS A 16 -5.34 -11.42 6.96
CA HIS A 16 -5.94 -11.27 5.63
C HIS A 16 -5.51 -12.41 4.68
N VAL A 17 -4.25 -12.86 4.72
CA VAL A 17 -3.77 -13.98 3.90
C VAL A 17 -4.56 -15.26 4.22
N LEU A 18 -4.80 -15.54 5.49
CA LEU A 18 -5.59 -16.69 5.91
C LEU A 18 -7.03 -16.63 5.41
N GLU A 19 -7.69 -15.47 5.51
CA GLU A 19 -9.08 -15.32 5.06
C GLU A 19 -9.20 -15.39 3.54
N VAL A 20 -8.31 -14.74 2.78
CA VAL A 20 -8.26 -14.85 1.31
C VAL A 20 -8.09 -16.31 0.87
N ARG A 21 -7.17 -17.05 1.49
CA ARG A 21 -6.97 -18.48 1.20
C ARG A 21 -8.23 -19.29 1.49
N LYS A 22 -8.88 -19.04 2.62
CA LYS A 22 -10.11 -19.74 3.01
C LYS A 22 -11.26 -19.48 2.04
N ILE A 23 -11.47 -18.23 1.62
CA ILE A 23 -12.49 -17.86 0.63
C ILE A 23 -12.21 -18.60 -0.69
N LEU A 24 -10.98 -18.52 -1.20
CA LEU A 24 -10.64 -19.09 -2.50
C LEU A 24 -10.67 -20.63 -2.51
N LEU A 25 -10.17 -21.28 -1.45
CA LEU A 25 -10.22 -22.75 -1.33
C LEU A 25 -11.63 -23.29 -1.09
N SER A 26 -12.59 -22.45 -0.70
CA SER A 26 -13.99 -22.84 -0.60
C SER A 26 -14.71 -22.92 -1.95
N ILE A 27 -14.11 -22.38 -3.02
CA ILE A 27 -14.68 -22.37 -4.36
C ILE A 27 -14.43 -23.74 -5.03
N PRO A 28 -15.50 -24.46 -5.43
CA PRO A 28 -15.33 -25.73 -6.15
C PRO A 28 -14.53 -25.55 -7.45
N GLY A 29 -13.43 -26.29 -7.59
CA GLY A 29 -12.56 -26.21 -8.76
C GLY A 29 -11.27 -25.41 -8.54
N VAL A 30 -11.12 -24.72 -7.40
CA VAL A 30 -9.83 -24.19 -6.97
C VAL A 30 -9.02 -25.31 -6.32
N GLU A 31 -7.76 -25.48 -6.75
CA GLU A 31 -6.87 -26.53 -6.25
C GLU A 31 -5.79 -26.00 -5.33
N ASP A 32 -5.16 -24.89 -5.70
CA ASP A 32 -4.07 -24.30 -4.94
C ASP A 32 -4.12 -22.77 -4.98
N VAL A 33 -3.66 -22.17 -3.88
CA VAL A 33 -3.68 -20.72 -3.66
C VAL A 33 -2.36 -20.30 -3.02
N TYR A 34 -1.65 -19.40 -3.68
CA TYR A 34 -0.49 -18.71 -3.14
C TYR A 34 -0.83 -17.23 -2.94
N ALA A 35 -0.93 -16.79 -1.68
CA ALA A 35 -1.27 -15.41 -1.33
C ALA A 35 -0.10 -14.76 -0.59
N SER A 36 0.25 -13.53 -0.99
CA SER A 36 1.34 -12.76 -0.37
C SER A 36 0.87 -11.35 0.01
N SER A 37 0.76 -11.08 1.31
CA SER A 37 0.48 -9.73 1.83
C SER A 37 1.67 -8.77 1.68
N ALA A 38 2.90 -9.29 1.54
CA ALA A 38 4.07 -8.45 1.30
C ALA A 38 4.04 -7.79 -0.08
N PHE A 39 3.45 -8.47 -1.07
CA PHE A 39 3.36 -7.99 -2.45
C PHE A 39 1.93 -7.60 -2.86
N GLY A 40 0.92 -7.87 -2.02
CA GLY A 40 -0.47 -7.54 -2.30
C GLY A 40 -1.02 -8.28 -3.52
N PHE A 41 -0.71 -9.58 -3.69
CA PHE A 41 -1.30 -10.39 -4.77
C PHE A 41 -1.60 -11.81 -4.33
N VAL A 42 -2.48 -12.46 -5.10
CA VAL A 42 -2.75 -13.90 -5.01
C VAL A 42 -2.56 -14.56 -6.38
N GLU A 43 -1.94 -15.73 -6.40
CA GLU A 43 -1.92 -16.66 -7.53
C GLU A 43 -2.84 -17.84 -7.20
N VAL A 44 -3.78 -18.13 -8.09
CA VAL A 44 -4.78 -19.20 -7.94
C VAL A 44 -4.63 -20.20 -9.07
N THR A 45 -4.52 -21.49 -8.71
CA THR A 45 -4.57 -22.61 -9.65
C THR A 45 -5.95 -23.23 -9.59
N TYR A 46 -6.64 -23.31 -10.73
CA TYR A 46 -8.01 -23.81 -10.81
C TYR A 46 -8.30 -24.63 -12.08
N ASP A 47 -9.39 -25.40 -12.02
CA ASP A 47 -9.95 -26.17 -13.14
C ASP A 47 -10.91 -25.28 -13.96
N PRO A 48 -10.56 -24.91 -15.20
CA PRO A 48 -11.40 -24.04 -16.05
C PRO A 48 -12.73 -24.68 -16.47
N SER A 49 -12.91 -25.98 -16.24
CA SER A 49 -14.18 -26.68 -16.48
C SER A 49 -15.21 -26.44 -15.39
N LYS A 50 -14.79 -25.96 -14.21
CA LYS A 50 -15.61 -25.82 -13.00
C LYS A 50 -15.79 -24.37 -12.56
N VAL A 51 -14.77 -23.54 -12.76
CA VAL A 51 -14.75 -22.13 -12.33
C VAL A 51 -13.97 -21.31 -13.35
N ASN A 52 -14.27 -20.02 -13.46
CA ASN A 52 -13.54 -19.08 -14.32
C ASN A 52 -12.88 -17.92 -13.54
N ASP A 53 -11.99 -17.16 -14.20
CA ASP A 53 -11.28 -16.02 -13.60
C ASP A 53 -12.23 -14.96 -13.02
N LEU A 54 -13.40 -14.78 -13.64
CA LEU A 54 -14.36 -13.73 -13.30
C LEU A 54 -15.07 -14.07 -12.00
N GLU A 55 -15.48 -15.33 -11.82
CA GLU A 55 -16.10 -15.84 -10.59
C GLU A 55 -15.15 -15.73 -9.39
N ILE A 56 -13.86 -16.04 -9.59
CA ILE A 56 -12.82 -15.88 -8.57
C ILE A 56 -12.69 -14.41 -8.16
N LYS A 57 -12.62 -13.49 -9.15
CA LYS A 57 -12.53 -12.05 -8.89
C LYS A 57 -13.78 -11.52 -8.18
N MET A 58 -14.98 -11.94 -8.60
CA MET A 58 -16.22 -11.55 -7.95
C MET A 58 -16.25 -11.97 -6.48
N LYS A 59 -15.78 -13.17 -6.14
CA LYS A 59 -15.71 -13.62 -4.74
C LYS A 59 -14.75 -12.79 -3.89
N LEU A 60 -13.64 -12.35 -4.47
CA LEU A 60 -12.71 -11.44 -3.80
C LEU A 60 -13.30 -10.04 -3.65
N ASP A 61 -14.02 -9.55 -4.64
CA ASP A 61 -14.69 -8.25 -4.62
C ASP A 61 -15.82 -8.19 -3.59
N GLU A 62 -16.67 -9.23 -3.54
CA GLU A 62 -17.72 -9.41 -2.51
C GLU A 62 -17.15 -9.37 -1.08
N ALA A 63 -15.91 -9.82 -0.90
CA ALA A 63 -15.19 -9.80 0.36
C ALA A 63 -14.40 -8.49 0.60
N GLY A 64 -14.46 -7.52 -0.33
CA GLY A 64 -13.84 -6.21 -0.22
C GLY A 64 -12.35 -6.17 -0.57
N TYR A 65 -11.82 -7.22 -1.21
CA TYR A 65 -10.39 -7.36 -1.44
C TYR A 65 -9.88 -6.59 -2.68
N LEU A 66 -10.74 -6.37 -3.69
CA LEU A 66 -10.35 -5.72 -4.96
C LEU A 66 -10.55 -4.20 -4.98
N GLY A 67 -11.09 -3.61 -3.92
CA GLY A 67 -11.31 -2.17 -3.86
C GLY A 67 -10.00 -1.37 -3.89
N GLU A 68 -9.97 -0.31 -4.70
CA GLU A 68 -8.89 0.68 -4.64
C GLU A 68 -8.95 1.41 -3.29
N TRP A 69 -7.82 1.41 -2.59
CA TRP A 69 -7.69 2.19 -1.37
C TRP A 69 -7.30 3.63 -1.72
N SER A 70 -8.22 4.57 -1.50
CA SER A 70 -7.88 6.00 -1.53
C SER A 70 -7.40 6.43 -0.14
N VAL A 71 -6.08 6.43 0.08
CA VAL A 71 -5.55 7.18 1.23
C VAL A 71 -5.74 8.66 0.90
N PRO A 72 -6.39 9.46 1.77
CA PRO A 72 -6.40 10.90 1.58
C PRO A 72 -4.95 11.44 1.66
N THR A 73 -4.48 12.03 0.57
CA THR A 73 -3.15 12.64 0.51
C THR A 73 -3.22 14.05 1.09
N GLU A 74 -2.34 14.37 2.03
CA GLU A 74 -2.22 15.74 2.54
C GLU A 74 -1.64 16.64 1.46
N LEU A 75 -2.25 17.81 1.30
CA LEU A 75 -1.72 18.82 0.39
C LEU A 75 -0.67 19.66 1.14
N SER A 76 0.49 19.88 0.52
CA SER A 76 1.54 20.77 1.05
C SER A 76 1.19 22.26 0.89
N VAL A 77 -0.09 22.63 0.97
CA VAL A 77 -0.57 24.02 0.91
C VAL A 77 -1.14 24.42 2.27
N PRO A 78 -0.92 25.66 2.73
CA PRO A 78 -1.56 26.18 3.93
C PRO A 78 -3.08 26.04 3.88
N ALA A 79 -3.70 25.81 5.04
CA ALA A 79 -5.16 25.74 5.17
C ALA A 79 -5.86 27.00 4.64
N THR A 80 -5.20 28.16 4.69
CA THR A 80 -5.70 29.47 4.28
C THR A 80 -5.62 29.77 2.79
N GLU A 81 -4.84 29.00 2.01
CA GLU A 81 -4.65 29.25 0.57
C GLU A 81 -5.94 28.95 -0.21
N LYS A 82 -6.28 29.71 -1.25
CA LYS A 82 -7.44 29.35 -2.09
C LYS A 82 -7.00 28.34 -3.14
N THR A 83 -7.50 27.11 -3.03
CA THR A 83 -7.24 26.02 -3.98
C THR A 83 -8.56 25.35 -4.33
N ASP A 84 -8.73 24.93 -5.58
CA ASP A 84 -9.96 24.27 -6.05
C ASP A 84 -10.09 22.81 -5.58
N LEU A 85 -9.03 22.23 -5.01
CA LEU A 85 -8.98 20.86 -4.52
C LEU A 85 -9.45 20.75 -3.06
N PRO A 86 -10.18 19.67 -2.69
CA PRO A 86 -10.57 19.41 -1.32
C PRO A 86 -9.31 19.21 -0.45
N LYS A 87 -9.21 19.98 0.63
CA LYS A 87 -8.05 19.92 1.54
C LYS A 87 -8.28 18.87 2.60
N TYR A 88 -7.36 17.92 2.69
CA TYR A 88 -7.28 16.95 3.77
C TYR A 88 -6.05 17.26 4.63
N PHE A 89 -6.26 17.37 5.94
CA PHE A 89 -5.20 17.48 6.94
C PHE A 89 -5.45 16.44 8.03
N ARG A 90 -4.42 15.72 8.47
CA ARG A 90 -4.53 14.82 9.62
C ARG A 90 -4.74 15.66 10.88
N HIS A 91 -5.92 15.53 11.46
CA HIS A 91 -6.19 16.11 12.78
C HIS A 91 -5.50 15.24 13.85
N THR A 92 -4.53 15.81 14.57
CA THR A 92 -4.02 15.18 15.79
C THR A 92 -4.91 15.64 16.95
N ALA A 93 -5.64 14.70 17.55
CA ALA A 93 -6.40 14.98 18.77
C ALA A 93 -5.51 14.73 20.00
N VAL A 94 -5.45 15.71 20.90
CA VAL A 94 -4.77 15.57 22.20
C VAL A 94 -5.84 15.26 23.25
N PHE A 95 -5.66 14.16 23.98
CA PHE A 95 -6.55 13.77 25.06
C PHE A 95 -5.99 14.24 26.40
N GLU A 96 -6.83 14.78 27.28
CA GLU A 96 -6.42 15.32 28.59
C GLU A 96 -5.75 14.24 29.47
N THR A 97 -6.17 12.99 29.33
CA THR A 97 -5.60 11.83 30.04
C THR A 97 -4.13 11.58 29.71
N THR A 98 -3.65 11.97 28.53
CA THR A 98 -2.26 11.77 28.12
C THR A 98 -1.35 12.94 28.44
N LYS A 99 -1.83 14.02 29.09
CA LYS A 99 -1.03 15.17 29.58
C LYS A 99 0.11 15.58 28.64
N GLU A 100 -0.16 15.72 27.34
CA GLU A 100 0.82 16.14 26.31
C GLU A 100 2.01 15.17 26.08
N VAL A 101 1.97 13.94 26.60
CA VAL A 101 3.07 12.96 26.46
C VAL A 101 3.25 12.46 25.02
N ILE A 102 2.23 12.60 24.15
CA ILE A 102 2.32 12.24 22.74
C ILE A 102 2.36 13.50 21.89
N SER A 103 3.56 14.03 21.66
CA SER A 103 3.82 15.06 20.64
C SER A 103 4.43 14.42 19.39
N PHE A 104 3.84 14.61 18.22
CA PHE A 104 4.49 14.27 16.96
C PHE A 104 5.41 15.41 16.53
N SER A 105 6.71 15.28 16.82
CA SER A 105 7.73 16.15 16.24
C SER A 105 8.13 15.60 14.88
N GLN A 106 7.81 16.32 13.80
CA GLN A 106 8.42 16.03 12.50
C GLN A 106 9.80 16.68 12.48
N ASN A 107 10.85 15.87 12.62
CA ASN A 107 12.21 16.33 12.37
C ASN A 107 12.37 16.50 10.86
N LEU A 108 12.28 17.73 10.37
CA LEU A 108 12.62 18.05 8.99
C LEU A 108 14.13 17.97 8.84
N SER A 109 14.62 16.81 8.37
CA SER A 109 16.02 16.66 7.97
C SER A 109 16.37 17.77 6.97
N TYR A 110 17.41 18.54 7.29
CA TYR A 110 17.94 19.61 6.44
C TYR A 110 18.07 19.15 4.98
N GLN A 111 17.33 19.78 4.07
CA GLN A 111 17.40 19.53 2.62
C GLN A 111 18.60 20.24 1.96
N GLY A 112 19.77 20.22 2.60
CA GLY A 112 21.02 20.59 1.96
C GLY A 112 21.79 19.37 1.48
N ARG A 113 22.92 19.61 0.81
CA ARG A 113 23.82 18.53 0.41
C ARG A 113 24.25 17.72 1.65
N PRO A 114 24.22 16.38 1.60
CA PRO A 114 24.67 15.57 2.72
C PRO A 114 26.11 15.95 3.07
N LEU A 115 26.36 16.21 4.36
CA LEU A 115 27.68 16.62 4.88
C LEU A 115 28.77 15.57 4.61
N TRP A 116 28.38 14.31 4.39
CA TRP A 116 29.27 13.23 3.96
C TRP A 116 28.82 12.61 2.64
N PRO A 117 29.71 12.49 1.64
CA PRO A 117 29.43 11.69 0.45
C PRO A 117 29.33 10.19 0.82
N CYS A 118 28.42 9.46 0.18
CA CYS A 118 28.33 8.01 0.29
C CYS A 118 29.63 7.36 -0.20
N PRO A 119 30.11 6.28 0.46
CA PRO A 119 31.29 5.54 -0.02
C PRO A 119 31.11 5.12 -1.49
N GLY A 120 32.05 5.52 -2.36
CA GLY A 120 31.99 5.23 -3.80
C GLY A 120 31.30 6.29 -4.67
N MET A 121 30.64 7.30 -4.09
CA MET A 121 30.15 8.48 -4.82
C MET A 121 30.88 9.73 -4.35
N GLY A 122 31.96 10.10 -5.05
CA GLY A 122 32.67 11.35 -4.80
C GLY A 122 31.84 12.59 -5.15
N VAL A 123 32.28 13.76 -4.68
CA VAL A 123 31.69 15.04 -5.07
C VAL A 123 31.85 15.23 -6.58
N ILE A 124 30.74 15.49 -7.29
CA ILE A 124 30.79 15.83 -8.72
C ILE A 124 31.63 17.10 -8.86
N ARG A 125 32.77 16.99 -9.53
CA ARG A 125 33.62 18.14 -9.89
C ARG A 125 33.13 18.66 -11.23
N GLU A 126 32.81 19.95 -11.31
CA GLU A 126 32.65 20.58 -12.62
C GLU A 126 34.01 20.50 -13.33
N VAL A 127 34.01 19.88 -14.50
CA VAL A 127 35.17 19.86 -15.38
C VAL A 127 35.23 21.27 -15.97
N MET A 128 36.20 22.08 -15.52
CA MET A 128 36.53 23.30 -16.23
C MET A 128 37.20 22.89 -17.55
N GLU A 129 36.57 23.21 -18.67
CA GLU A 129 37.18 23.09 -20.01
C GLU A 129 38.34 24.09 -20.10
N GLU A 130 39.51 23.61 -20.54
CA GLU A 130 40.71 24.43 -20.84
C GLU A 130 40.53 25.26 -22.13
#